data_AF-A0A3R7KR18-F1
#
_entry.id   AF-A0A3R7KR18-F1
#
_cell.length_a   1.000
_cell.length_b   1.000
_cell.length_c   1.000
_cell.angle_alpha   90.00
_cell.angle_beta   90.00
_cell.angle_gamma   90.00
#
_symmetry.space_group_name_H-M   'P 1'
#
loop_
_entity.id
_entity.type
_entity.pdbx_description
1 polymer ?
#
loop_
_entity_poly.entity_id
_entity_poly.type
_entity_poly.pdbx_seq_one_letter_code
_entity_poly.pdbx_strand_id
1 'polypeptide(L)'
;MATRAIRTRQYRAGDLADIARIFCETSLLLDDDKTFQHRWAAIARECVATDLADIPSNYMISGGNFWVATTKTDDDQGDDGEIVGMAALQRKSQTEGEKSDTFPTLFEDPAYFELCTLVKQF
;
A
#
# COMPACT_ATOMS: atom_id res chain seq x y z
N MET A 1 18.70 18.44 -17.01
CA MET A 1 17.41 17.86 -16.59
C MET A 1 17.65 17.26 -15.23
N ALA A 2 16.86 17.63 -14.21
CA ALA A 2 16.96 16.99 -12.89
C ALA A 2 16.50 15.53 -13.01
N THR A 3 17.25 14.59 -12.46
CA THR A 3 16.87 13.17 -12.53
C THR A 3 15.89 12.90 -11.41
N ARG A 4 14.69 12.39 -11.73
CA ARG A 4 13.71 11.96 -10.73
C ARG A 4 13.98 10.50 -10.40
N ALA A 5 14.53 10.24 -9.22
CA ALA A 5 14.77 8.89 -8.72
C ALA A 5 13.62 8.42 -7.82
N ILE A 6 13.37 7.11 -7.75
CA ILE A 6 12.45 6.52 -6.79
C ILE A 6 13.26 5.88 -5.66
N ARG A 7 12.88 6.16 -4.42
CA ARG A 7 13.45 5.51 -3.22
C ARG A 7 12.35 4.87 -2.41
N THR A 8 12.67 3.76 -1.76
CA THR A 8 11.78 3.13 -0.80
C THR A 8 12.26 3.40 0.62
N ARG A 9 11.32 3.64 1.52
CA ARG A 9 11.59 3.74 2.96
C ARG A 9 10.43 3.14 3.75
N GLN A 10 10.67 2.85 5.02
CA GLN A 10 9.61 2.39 5.92
C GLN A 10 8.59 3.50 6.16
N TYR A 11 7.33 3.10 6.36
CA TYR A 11 6.23 3.95 6.76
C TYR A 11 6.55 4.81 7.99
N ARG A 12 6.01 6.03 8.00
CA ARG A 12 6.00 6.97 9.12
C ARG A 12 4.58 7.52 9.29
N ALA A 13 4.21 7.89 10.51
CA ALA A 13 2.85 8.36 10.82
C ALA A 13 2.36 9.51 9.92
N GLY A 14 3.26 10.41 9.49
CA GLY A 14 2.93 11.51 8.58
C GLY A 14 2.52 11.08 7.17
N ASP A 15 2.83 9.86 6.76
CA ASP A 15 2.56 9.35 5.40
C ASP A 15 1.09 8.94 5.19
N LEU A 16 0.33 8.77 6.29
CA LEU A 16 -0.98 8.13 6.27
C LEU A 16 -1.97 8.82 5.30
N ALA A 17 -1.99 10.16 5.29
CA ALA A 17 -2.90 10.91 4.45
C ALA A 17 -2.62 10.67 2.95
N ASP A 18 -1.34 10.65 2.56
CA ASP A 18 -0.93 10.40 1.19
C ASP A 18 -1.15 8.94 0.77
N ILE A 19 -0.87 8.00 1.68
CA ILE A 19 -1.15 6.58 1.49
C ILE A 19 -2.65 6.35 1.23
N ALA A 20 -3.52 6.88 2.10
CA ALA A 20 -4.96 6.73 1.98
C ALA A 20 -5.49 7.32 0.66
N ARG A 21 -4.97 8.50 0.28
CA ARG A 21 -5.29 9.14 -1.00
C ARG A 21 -4.89 8.26 -2.19
N ILE A 22 -3.64 7.80 -2.22
CA ILE A 22 -3.12 6.97 -3.31
C ILE A 22 -3.89 5.66 -3.40
N PHE A 23 -4.18 5.00 -2.27
CA PHE A 23 -4.98 3.78 -2.22
C PHE A 23 -6.34 4.00 -2.89
N CYS A 24 -7.07 5.04 -2.48
CA CYS A 24 -8.38 5.34 -3.04
C CYS A 24 -8.32 5.70 -4.53
N GLU A 25 -7.37 6.55 -4.96
CA GLU A 25 -7.22 6.97 -6.35
C GLU A 25 -6.98 5.78 -7.28
N THR A 26 -6.15 4.84 -6.85
CA THR A 26 -5.72 3.70 -7.67
C THR A 26 -6.62 2.49 -7.58
N SER A 27 -7.34 2.28 -6.46
CA SER A 27 -8.41 1.28 -6.40
C SER A 27 -9.48 1.52 -7.47
N LEU A 28 -9.74 2.78 -7.81
CA LEU A 28 -10.67 3.16 -8.89
C LEU A 28 -10.17 2.81 -10.30
N LEU A 29 -8.89 2.44 -10.44
CA LEU A 29 -8.23 2.11 -11.70
C LEU A 29 -7.98 0.60 -11.85
N LEU A 30 -8.38 -0.22 -10.88
CA LEU A 30 -8.10 -1.67 -10.89
C LEU A 30 -8.90 -2.45 -11.94
N ASP A 31 -10.05 -1.92 -12.38
CA ASP A 31 -10.88 -2.51 -13.42
C ASP A 31 -11.09 -1.53 -14.58
N ASP A 32 -10.91 -2.02 -15.81
CA ASP A 32 -11.27 -1.30 -17.03
C ASP A 32 -12.80 -1.10 -17.14
N ASP A 33 -13.58 -2.06 -16.60
CA ASP A 33 -15.03 -1.97 -16.52
C ASP A 33 -15.46 -1.15 -15.30
N LYS A 34 -15.83 0.11 -15.58
CA LYS A 34 -16.29 1.05 -14.55
C LYS A 34 -17.64 0.70 -13.93
N THR A 35 -18.35 -0.32 -14.41
CA THR A 35 -19.62 -0.79 -13.83
C THR A 35 -19.50 -1.10 -12.34
N PHE A 36 -18.34 -1.63 -11.91
CA PHE A 36 -18.08 -2.01 -10.53
C PHE A 36 -17.19 -1.01 -9.76
N GLN A 37 -16.90 0.17 -10.32
CA GLN A 37 -16.05 1.19 -9.70
C GLN A 37 -16.54 1.60 -8.29
N HIS A 38 -17.86 1.59 -8.07
CA HIS A 38 -18.45 1.87 -6.75
C HIS A 38 -18.06 0.83 -5.68
N ARG A 39 -17.83 -0.44 -6.07
CA ARG A 39 -17.37 -1.50 -5.15
C ARG A 39 -15.94 -1.26 -4.75
N TRP A 40 -15.06 -0.93 -5.70
CA TRP A 40 -13.67 -0.56 -5.41
C TRP A 40 -13.58 0.69 -4.52
N ALA A 41 -14.44 1.68 -4.74
CA ALA A 41 -14.52 2.85 -3.86
C ALA A 41 -14.98 2.48 -2.43
N ALA A 42 -15.89 1.52 -2.29
CA ALA A 42 -16.35 1.03 -0.98
C ALA A 42 -15.25 0.25 -0.26
N ILE A 43 -14.60 -0.70 -0.95
CA ILE A 43 -13.47 -1.47 -0.45
C ILE A 43 -12.35 -0.53 -0.01
N ALA A 44 -11.99 0.45 -0.85
CA ALA A 44 -10.94 1.42 -0.51
C ALA A 44 -11.23 2.20 0.77
N ARG A 45 -12.48 2.64 0.97
CA ARG A 45 -12.88 3.34 2.20
C ARG A 45 -12.85 2.43 3.42
N GLU A 46 -13.28 1.19 3.27
CA GLU A 46 -13.23 0.20 4.34
C GLU A 46 -11.78 -0.03 4.76
N CYS A 47 -10.87 -0.32 3.83
CA CYS A 47 -9.45 -0.51 4.11
C CYS A 47 -8.80 0.72 4.76
N VAL A 48 -9.19 1.94 4.38
CA VAL A 48 -8.71 3.17 5.03
C VAL A 48 -9.19 3.24 6.49
N ALA A 49 -10.41 2.81 6.76
CA ALA A 49 -11.01 2.83 8.09
C ALA A 49 -10.56 1.66 9.00
N THR A 50 -10.09 0.55 8.42
CA THR A 50 -9.65 -0.64 9.15
C THR A 50 -8.13 -0.81 9.10
N ASP A 51 -7.61 -1.23 7.96
CA ASP A 51 -6.25 -1.73 7.83
C ASP A 51 -5.22 -0.59 7.89
N LEU A 52 -5.49 0.51 7.21
CA LEU A 52 -4.60 1.67 7.17
C LEU A 52 -4.78 2.59 8.39
N ALA A 53 -5.87 2.45 9.16
CA ALA A 53 -6.11 3.26 10.35
C ALA A 53 -5.04 3.06 11.44
N ASP A 54 -4.45 1.87 11.50
CA ASP A 54 -3.35 1.54 12.41
C ASP A 54 -2.29 0.66 11.71
N ILE A 55 -1.56 1.27 10.76
CA ILE A 55 -0.48 0.59 10.03
C ILE A 55 0.56 -0.05 10.94
N PRO A 56 1.07 0.63 12.01
CA PRO A 56 2.03 0.01 12.92
C PRO A 56 1.53 -1.29 13.53
N SER A 57 0.31 -1.33 14.07
CA SER A 57 -0.24 -2.54 14.69
C SER A 57 -0.55 -3.61 13.66
N ASN A 58 -1.18 -3.24 12.53
CA ASN A 58 -1.69 -4.20 11.56
C ASN A 58 -0.60 -4.87 10.73
N TYR A 59 0.48 -4.15 10.40
CA TYR A 59 1.52 -4.62 9.48
C TYR A 59 2.91 -4.75 10.10
N MET A 60 3.30 -3.86 11.02
CA MET A 60 4.70 -3.77 11.46
C MET A 60 4.96 -4.58 12.73
N ILE A 61 4.14 -4.41 13.77
CA ILE A 61 4.30 -5.08 15.07
C ILE A 61 4.06 -6.59 14.96
N SER A 62 3.14 -7.02 14.09
CA SER A 62 2.85 -8.42 13.79
C SER A 62 4.00 -9.15 13.06
N GLY A 63 5.11 -8.46 12.80
CA GLY A 63 6.31 -9.02 12.18
C GLY A 63 6.25 -9.09 10.65
N GLY A 64 5.38 -8.26 10.06
CA GLY A 64 5.44 -7.85 8.66
C GLY A 64 6.17 -6.51 8.51
N ASN A 65 5.82 -5.73 7.49
CA ASN A 65 6.37 -4.39 7.30
C ASN A 65 5.49 -3.54 6.37
N PHE A 66 5.70 -2.22 6.37
CA PHE A 66 5.06 -1.31 5.44
C PHE A 66 6.10 -0.35 4.87
N TRP A 67 6.19 -0.30 3.54
CA TRP A 67 7.10 0.57 2.81
C TRP A 67 6.32 1.56 1.94
N VAL A 68 6.90 2.74 1.78
CA VAL A 68 6.46 3.76 0.83
C VAL A 68 7.55 4.01 -0.20
N ALA A 69 7.14 4.22 -1.44
CA ALA A 69 7.99 4.71 -2.51
C ALA A 69 7.84 6.24 -2.58
N THR A 70 8.96 6.95 -2.53
CA THR A 70 9.02 8.42 -2.62
C THR A 70 9.82 8.84 -3.84
N THR A 71 9.42 9.95 -4.46
CA THR A 71 10.24 10.56 -5.51
C THR A 71 11.29 11.45 -4.89
N LYS A 72 12.51 11.37 -5.41
CA LYS A 72 13.62 12.22 -5.02
C LYS A 72 14.11 13.01 -6.24
N THR A 73 14.29 14.31 -6.05
CA THR A 73 15.08 15.13 -6.98
C THR A 73 16.51 15.29 -6.45
N ASP A 74 17.45 15.61 -7.34
CA ASP A 74 18.87 15.75 -6.99
C ASP A 74 19.13 16.81 -5.89
N ASP A 75 18.18 17.74 -5.69
CA ASP A 75 18.25 18.80 -4.68
C ASP A 75 17.63 18.41 -3.31
N ASP A 76 16.92 17.28 -3.22
CA ASP A 76 16.25 16.85 -1.99
C ASP A 76 17.23 16.18 -1.02
N GLN A 77 17.47 16.84 0.12
CA GLN A 77 18.15 16.23 1.26
C GLN A 77 17.16 15.41 2.10
N GLY A 78 17.02 14.13 1.72
CA GLY A 78 16.23 13.16 2.47
C GLY A 78 15.56 12.13 1.57
N ASP A 79 14.63 11.39 2.16
CA ASP A 79 13.74 10.44 1.48
C ASP A 79 12.26 10.88 1.67
N ASP A 80 12.04 12.19 1.81
CA ASP A 80 10.76 12.82 2.22
C ASP A 80 10.00 13.43 1.05
N GLY A 81 10.38 13.10 -0.19
CA GLY A 81 9.64 13.58 -1.35
C GLY A 81 8.27 12.92 -1.49
N GLU A 82 7.52 13.32 -2.53
CA GLU A 82 6.15 12.85 -2.78
C GLU A 82 6.06 11.33 -2.72
N ILE A 83 5.09 10.81 -1.96
CA ILE A 83 4.78 9.38 -1.95
C ILE A 83 4.06 9.04 -3.24
N VAL A 84 4.52 7.99 -3.92
CA VAL A 84 4.03 7.57 -5.24
C VAL A 84 3.58 6.12 -5.28
N GLY A 85 3.78 5.41 -4.18
CA GLY A 85 3.36 4.03 -4.06
C GLY A 85 3.63 3.50 -2.66
N MET A 86 3.08 2.31 -2.42
CA MET A 86 3.22 1.60 -1.16
C MET A 86 3.30 0.10 -1.39
N ALA A 87 3.95 -0.57 -0.44
CA ALA A 87 3.97 -2.00 -0.34
C ALA A 87 3.73 -2.39 1.13
N ALA A 88 2.69 -3.17 1.37
CA ALA A 88 2.37 -3.70 2.69
C ALA A 88 2.63 -5.20 2.73
N LEU A 89 3.25 -5.66 3.81
CA LEU A 89 3.49 -7.06 4.11
C LEU A 89 2.83 -7.37 5.46
N GLN A 90 1.83 -8.24 5.45
CA GLN A 90 1.17 -8.71 6.67
C GLN A 90 1.50 -10.17 6.94
N ARG A 91 1.81 -10.50 8.19
CA ARG A 91 1.95 -11.89 8.64
C ARG A 91 0.57 -12.45 8.95
N LYS A 92 0.10 -13.47 8.20
CA LYS A 92 -1.26 -14.02 8.36
C LYS A 92 -1.40 -15.05 9.49
N SER A 93 -0.38 -15.85 9.79
CA SER A 93 -0.39 -16.75 10.95
C SER A 93 1.00 -17.21 11.37
N GLN A 94 1.12 -17.83 12.54
CA GLN A 94 2.37 -18.47 12.97
C GLN A 94 2.46 -19.95 12.53
N THR A 95 1.34 -20.62 12.20
CA THR A 95 1.33 -22.07 11.93
C THR A 95 0.26 -22.64 11.00
N GLU A 96 -0.84 -21.97 10.61
CA GLU A 96 -1.80 -22.52 9.62
C GLU A 96 -2.72 -21.43 9.05
N GLY A 97 -3.15 -21.58 7.80
CA GLY A 97 -3.76 -20.51 7.01
C GLY A 97 -5.26 -20.33 7.24
N GLU A 98 -5.65 -19.11 7.59
CA GLU A 98 -7.02 -18.63 7.43
C GLU A 98 -7.07 -17.82 6.12
N LYS A 99 -7.97 -18.21 5.20
CA LYS A 99 -8.24 -17.44 3.98
C LYS A 99 -9.03 -16.20 4.38
N SER A 100 -8.38 -15.04 4.32
CA SER A 100 -9.05 -13.74 4.38
C SER A 100 -9.54 -13.39 2.97
N ASP A 101 -10.85 -13.51 2.73
CA ASP A 101 -11.52 -13.26 1.44
C ASP A 101 -11.65 -11.75 1.08
N THR A 102 -10.78 -10.88 1.61
CA THR A 102 -11.00 -9.42 1.55
C THR A 102 -10.10 -8.66 0.56
N PHE A 103 -9.15 -9.30 -0.11
CA PHE A 103 -8.29 -8.59 -1.09
C PHE A 103 -8.06 -9.37 -2.38
N PRO A 104 -8.06 -8.72 -3.57
CA PRO A 104 -7.42 -9.29 -4.74
C PRO A 104 -5.91 -9.30 -4.50
N THR A 105 -5.40 -10.44 -4.03
CA THR A 105 -3.98 -10.74 -3.90
C THR A 105 -3.31 -10.62 -5.28
N LEU A 106 -2.57 -9.54 -5.53
CA LEU A 106 -1.63 -9.49 -6.65
C LEU A 106 -0.36 -10.20 -6.19
N PHE A 107 -0.17 -11.41 -6.74
CA PHE A 107 0.88 -12.41 -6.51
C PHE A 107 0.65 -13.36 -5.31
N GLU A 108 0.18 -14.57 -5.64
CA GLU A 108 0.31 -15.75 -4.78
C GLU A 108 1.77 -16.22 -4.80
N ASP A 109 2.51 -15.99 -3.70
CA ASP A 109 3.70 -16.76 -3.34
C ASP A 109 3.32 -17.67 -2.15
N PRO A 110 3.42 -19.00 -2.27
CA PRO A 110 2.88 -19.93 -1.29
C PRO A 110 3.83 -20.07 -0.12
N ALA A 111 3.71 -19.15 0.84
CA ALA A 111 3.36 -19.48 2.22
C ALA A 111 3.59 -18.25 3.13
N TYR A 112 2.59 -17.94 3.93
CA TYR A 112 2.65 -17.07 5.13
C TYR A 112 2.43 -15.56 5.00
N PHE A 113 2.43 -14.94 3.80
CA PHE A 113 2.31 -13.48 3.67
C PHE A 113 1.34 -13.01 2.57
N GLU A 114 0.70 -11.86 2.79
CA GLU A 114 -0.05 -11.10 1.77
C GLU A 114 0.72 -9.82 1.44
N LEU A 115 0.99 -9.61 0.14
CA LEU A 115 1.69 -8.44 -0.38
C LEU A 115 0.70 -7.56 -1.16
N CYS A 116 0.36 -6.40 -0.62
CA CYS A 116 -0.38 -5.38 -1.37
C CYS A 116 0.63 -4.39 -1.96
N THR A 117 0.87 -4.46 -3.28
CA THR A 117 1.74 -3.50 -3.98
C THR A 117 0.89 -2.59 -4.84
N LEU A 118 1.07 -1.28 -4.66
CA LEU A 118 0.33 -0.31 -5.43
C LEU A 118 1.25 0.83 -5.84
N VAL A 119 1.46 0.96 -7.16
CA VAL A 119 2.39 1.91 -7.77
C VAL A 119 1.60 2.80 -8.71
N LYS A 120 1.66 4.11 -8.50
CA LYS A 120 1.11 5.09 -9.45
C LYS A 120 1.98 5.05 -10.71
N GLN A 121 1.40 4.64 -11.84
CA GLN A 121 2.08 4.75 -13.13
C GLN A 121 2.20 6.23 -13.52
N PHE A 122 3.40 6.64 -13.94
CA PHE A 122 3.74 8.00 -14.39
C PHE A 122 3.67 8.12 -15.91
#